data_AF-A0A0E3MA35-F1
#
_entry.id   AF-A0A0E3MA35-F1
#
_cell.length_a   1.000
_cell.length_b   1.000
_cell.length_c   1.000
_cell.angle_alpha   90.00
_cell.angle_beta   90.00
_cell.angle_gamma   90.00
#
_symmetry.space_group_name_H-M   'P 1'
#
loop_
_entity.id
_entity.type
_entity.pdbx_description
1 polymer ?
#
loop_
_entity_poly.entity_id
_entity_poly.type
_entity_poly.pdbx_seq_one_letter_code
_entity_poly.pdbx_strand_id
1 'polypeptide(L)'
;MILVIIVLIITGTLLILLNFNAMKKEKFTNVLNNKKEDLTDYKLEIGKVKKEFSETILELQKEIEDLKIRVNSMESTNCGSEGELQDKIVEEQLHIEINDELDKKDEVENKSEIKIENNENKLNNELKISENIKVGNNGVKLDKINKMINEGMSVDEIAEELNIGKGEVLLIKELYVK
;
A
#
# COMPACT_ATOMS: atom_id res chain seq x y z
N MET A 1 49.88 44.15 -32.26
CA MET A 1 48.44 44.32 -31.98
C MET A 1 47.64 43.07 -32.36
N ILE A 2 47.65 42.63 -33.63
CA ILE A 2 46.95 41.40 -34.08
C ILE A 2 47.34 40.14 -33.31
N LEU A 3 48.63 39.91 -33.05
CA LEU A 3 49.08 38.68 -32.37
C LEU A 3 48.58 38.58 -30.92
N VAL A 4 48.42 39.73 -30.23
CA VAL A 4 47.86 39.80 -28.87
C VAL A 4 46.38 39.43 -28.86
N ILE A 5 45.64 39.87 -29.89
CA ILE A 5 44.21 39.54 -30.06
C ILE A 5 44.02 38.04 -30.27
N ILE A 6 44.88 37.40 -31.07
CA ILE A 6 44.83 35.96 -31.33
C ILE A 6 45.07 35.16 -30.04
N VAL A 7 46.06 35.55 -29.23
CA VAL A 7 46.33 34.90 -27.93
C VAL A 7 45.15 35.03 -26.96
N LEU A 8 44.48 36.19 -26.93
CA LEU A 8 43.28 36.38 -26.09
C LEU A 8 42.13 35.46 -26.51
N ILE A 9 41.87 35.34 -27.82
CA ILE A 9 40.80 34.47 -28.34
C ILE A 9 41.09 33.00 -28.00
N ILE A 10 42.33 32.55 -28.20
CA ILE A 10 42.72 31.16 -27.89
C ILE A 10 42.55 30.87 -26.41
N THR A 11 43.01 31.78 -25.54
CA THR A 11 42.92 31.60 -24.08
C THR A 11 41.47 31.60 -23.61
N GLY A 12 40.62 32.48 -24.18
CA GLY A 12 39.18 32.50 -23.89
C GLY A 12 38.48 31.21 -24.32
N THR A 13 38.78 30.73 -25.53
CA THR A 13 38.19 29.49 -26.06
C THR A 13 38.66 28.26 -25.26
N LEU A 14 39.92 28.25 -24.85
CA LEU A 14 40.49 27.20 -23.99
C LEU A 14 39.83 27.17 -22.61
N LEU A 15 39.58 28.33 -22.00
CA LEU A 15 38.85 28.43 -20.73
C LEU A 15 37.41 27.96 -20.84
N ILE A 16 36.72 28.29 -21.93
CA ILE A 16 35.35 27.81 -22.20
C ILE A 16 35.35 26.27 -22.30
N LEU A 17 36.31 25.68 -23.02
CA LEU A 17 36.43 24.22 -23.15
C LEU A 17 36.69 23.53 -21.80
N LEU A 18 37.62 24.08 -21.02
CA LEU A 18 37.98 23.54 -19.69
C LEU A 18 36.78 23.62 -18.72
N ASN A 19 36.02 24.70 -18.75
CA ASN A 19 34.84 24.88 -17.90
C ASN A 19 33.70 23.94 -18.32
N PHE A 20 33.44 23.82 -19.62
CA PHE A 20 32.41 22.90 -20.14
C PHE A 20 32.68 21.45 -19.73
N ASN A 21 33.94 21.00 -19.84
CA ASN A 21 34.32 19.66 -19.43
C ASN A 21 34.22 19.44 -17.91
N ALA A 22 34.47 20.48 -17.10
CA ALA A 22 34.30 20.43 -15.65
C ALA A 22 32.83 20.38 -15.21
N MET A 23 31.92 20.94 -16.01
CA MET A 23 30.47 20.96 -15.74
C MET A 23 29.80 19.62 -16.04
N LYS A 24 30.37 18.82 -16.96
CA LYS A 24 29.88 17.48 -17.33
C LYS A 24 30.26 16.38 -16.30
N LYS A 25 30.34 16.72 -15.02
CA LYS A 25 30.63 15.73 -13.95
C LYS A 25 29.37 14.92 -13.63
N GLU A 26 29.28 13.76 -14.28
CA GLU A 26 28.19 12.76 -14.21
C GLU A 26 27.93 12.15 -12.81
N LYS A 27 28.68 12.56 -11.78
CA LYS A 27 28.58 11.99 -10.43
C LYS A 27 27.29 12.38 -9.70
N PHE A 28 26.72 13.56 -9.97
CA PHE A 28 25.44 13.98 -9.35
C PHE A 28 24.23 13.36 -10.05
N THR A 29 24.29 13.21 -11.38
CA THR A 29 23.19 12.63 -12.17
C THR A 29 22.95 11.17 -11.79
N ASN A 30 24.00 10.38 -11.62
CA ASN A 30 23.85 8.98 -11.19
C ASN A 30 23.28 8.86 -9.78
N VAL A 31 23.74 9.69 -8.84
CA VAL A 31 23.21 9.70 -7.46
C VAL A 31 21.73 10.13 -7.42
N LEU A 32 21.34 11.08 -8.27
CA LEU A 32 19.96 11.55 -8.38
C LEU A 32 19.04 10.49 -9.01
N ASN A 33 19.52 9.82 -10.07
CA ASN A 33 18.77 8.76 -10.75
C ASN A 33 18.55 7.56 -9.84
N ASN A 34 19.59 7.12 -9.11
CA ASN A 34 19.45 6.01 -8.15
C ASN A 34 18.43 6.36 -7.05
N LYS A 35 18.49 7.56 -6.47
CA LYS A 35 17.49 8.01 -5.48
C LYS A 35 16.08 8.11 -6.07
N LYS A 36 15.95 8.44 -7.36
CA LYS A 36 14.65 8.54 -8.05
C LYS A 36 14.03 7.17 -8.29
N GLU A 37 14.86 6.18 -8.64
CA GLU A 37 14.45 4.78 -8.78
C GLU A 37 13.94 4.25 -7.43
N ASP A 38 14.72 4.42 -6.35
CA ASP A 38 14.31 4.03 -4.99
C ASP A 38 12.96 4.65 -4.59
N LEU A 39 12.75 5.95 -4.82
CA LEU A 39 11.48 6.63 -4.53
C LEU A 39 10.31 6.08 -5.34
N THR A 40 10.56 5.59 -6.56
CA THR A 40 9.53 4.99 -7.41
C THR A 40 9.10 3.64 -6.84
N ASP A 41 10.04 2.86 -6.33
CA ASP A 41 9.77 1.57 -5.69
C ASP A 41 8.96 1.74 -4.40
N TYR A 42 9.32 2.68 -3.53
CA TYR A 42 8.50 2.98 -2.35
C TYR A 42 7.09 3.43 -2.71
N LYS A 43 6.93 4.20 -3.81
CA LYS A 43 5.62 4.64 -4.30
C LYS A 43 4.80 3.49 -4.87
N LEU A 44 5.44 2.47 -5.42
CA LEU A 44 4.79 1.24 -5.87
C LEU A 44 4.35 0.39 -4.68
N GLU A 45 5.21 0.23 -3.68
CA GLU A 45 4.90 -0.52 -2.46
C GLU A 45 3.76 0.11 -1.67
N ILE A 46 3.76 1.44 -1.47
CA ILE A 46 2.63 2.12 -0.81
C ILE A 46 1.33 1.95 -1.61
N GLY A 47 1.41 1.87 -2.94
CA GLY A 47 0.27 1.58 -3.81
C GLY A 47 -0.30 0.18 -3.56
N LYS A 48 0.57 -0.84 -3.45
CA LYS A 48 0.17 -2.21 -3.12
C LYS A 48 -0.47 -2.30 -1.73
N VAL A 49 0.16 -1.68 -0.74
CA VAL A 49 -0.36 -1.62 0.63
C VAL A 49 -1.74 -0.97 0.68
N LYS A 50 -1.94 0.16 0.00
CA LYS A 50 -3.26 0.82 -0.10
C LYS A 50 -4.30 -0.10 -0.73
N LYS A 51 -3.93 -0.81 -1.80
CA LYS A 51 -4.82 -1.75 -2.47
C LYS A 51 -5.25 -2.88 -1.53
N GLU A 52 -4.29 -3.53 -0.86
CA GLU A 52 -4.56 -4.61 0.10
C GLU A 52 -5.46 -4.14 1.27
N PHE A 53 -5.22 -2.93 1.79
CA PHE A 53 -6.09 -2.34 2.81
C PHE A 53 -7.50 -2.04 2.30
N SER A 54 -7.64 -1.49 1.09
CA SER A 54 -8.96 -1.23 0.49
C SER A 54 -9.75 -2.51 0.26
N GLU A 55 -9.09 -3.59 -0.20
CA GLU A 55 -9.70 -4.90 -0.35
C GLU A 55 -10.16 -5.46 1.00
N THR A 56 -9.32 -5.37 2.03
CA THR A 56 -9.66 -5.81 3.40
C THR A 56 -10.83 -5.01 3.98
N ILE A 57 -10.84 -3.68 3.83
CA ILE A 57 -11.93 -2.83 4.32
C ILE A 57 -13.24 -3.17 3.63
N LEU A 58 -13.22 -3.40 2.32
CA LEU A 58 -14.41 -3.76 1.55
C LEU A 58 -14.96 -5.13 1.95
N GLU A 59 -14.07 -6.11 2.17
CA GLU A 59 -14.47 -7.43 2.64
C GLU A 59 -15.11 -7.36 4.03
N LEU A 60 -14.52 -6.60 4.96
CA LEU A 60 -15.10 -6.36 6.29
C LEU A 60 -16.47 -5.67 6.21
N GLN A 61 -16.63 -4.67 5.34
CA GLN A 61 -17.91 -3.99 5.12
C GLN A 61 -18.99 -4.98 4.64
N LYS A 62 -18.64 -5.84 3.69
CA LYS A 62 -19.54 -6.89 3.20
C LYS A 62 -19.91 -7.90 4.27
N GLU A 63 -18.95 -8.36 5.07
CA GLU A 63 -19.22 -9.29 6.18
C GLU A 63 -20.15 -8.68 7.23
N ILE A 64 -19.97 -7.38 7.54
CA ILE A 64 -20.84 -6.64 8.46
C ILE A 64 -22.25 -6.50 7.88
N GLU A 65 -22.37 -6.21 6.59
CA GLU A 65 -23.67 -6.12 5.90
C GLU A 65 -24.39 -7.48 5.93
N ASP A 66 -23.69 -8.56 5.57
CA ASP A 66 -24.22 -9.92 5.62
C ASP A 66 -24.66 -10.30 7.04
N LEU A 67 -23.89 -9.89 8.05
CA LEU A 67 -24.25 -10.12 9.46
C LEU A 67 -25.49 -9.31 9.86
N LYS A 68 -25.59 -8.04 9.45
CA LYS A 68 -26.76 -7.18 9.70
C LYS A 68 -28.02 -7.79 9.09
N ILE A 69 -27.94 -8.30 7.85
CA ILE A 69 -29.05 -8.97 7.18
C ILE A 69 -29.46 -10.22 7.96
N ARG A 70 -28.50 -11.05 8.40
CA ARG A 70 -28.76 -12.26 9.20
C ARG A 70 -29.38 -11.96 10.57
N VAL A 71 -28.95 -10.89 11.24
CA VAL A 71 -29.52 -10.48 12.53
C VAL A 71 -30.97 -10.03 12.35
N ASN A 72 -31.23 -9.17 11.37
CA ASN A 72 -32.58 -8.67 11.08
C ASN A 72 -33.56 -9.79 10.67
N SER A 73 -33.09 -10.80 9.93
CA SER A 73 -33.92 -11.95 9.54
C SER A 73 -34.19 -12.93 10.71
N MET A 74 -33.33 -12.92 11.74
CA MET A 74 -33.53 -13.72 12.94
C MET A 74 -34.46 -13.03 13.95
N GLU A 75 -34.40 -11.70 14.06
CA GLU A 75 -35.33 -10.91 14.89
C GLU A 75 -36.79 -11.01 14.40
N SER A 76 -37.00 -11.29 13.11
CA SER A 76 -38.32 -11.46 12.49
C SER A 76 -38.91 -12.88 12.63
N THR A 77 -38.16 -13.86 13.12
CA THR A 77 -38.67 -15.24 13.34
C THR A 77 -39.03 -15.54 14.80
N ASN A 78 -38.85 -14.58 15.72
CA ASN A 78 -39.14 -14.74 17.14
C ASN A 78 -40.31 -13.90 17.65
N CYS A 79 -41.32 -13.65 16.81
CA CYS A 79 -42.64 -13.22 17.28
C CYS A 79 -43.64 -14.37 17.13
N GLY A 80 -44.07 -14.90 18.27
CA GLY A 80 -45.32 -15.63 18.35
C GLY A 80 -46.48 -14.66 18.13
N SER A 81 -47.53 -15.18 17.48
CA SER A 81 -48.90 -14.65 17.39
C SER A 81 -49.13 -13.34 16.61
N GLU A 82 -49.75 -13.53 15.44
CA GLU A 82 -50.85 -12.78 14.82
C GLU A 82 -50.80 -11.23 14.82
N GLY A 83 -50.63 -10.64 13.64
CA GLY A 83 -51.05 -9.26 13.40
C GLY A 83 -50.29 -8.52 12.29
N GLU A 84 -50.88 -8.53 11.09
CA GLU A 84 -50.73 -7.55 10.00
C GLU A 84 -49.32 -7.25 9.44
N LEU A 85 -49.05 -7.81 8.25
CA LEU A 85 -48.04 -7.32 7.30
C LEU A 85 -48.28 -5.82 7.02
N GLN A 86 -47.36 -4.98 7.48
CA GLN A 86 -47.07 -3.71 6.81
C GLN A 86 -45.65 -3.80 6.28
N ASP A 87 -45.52 -4.24 5.02
CA ASP A 87 -44.32 -4.02 4.22
C ASP A 87 -44.15 -2.50 4.04
N LYS A 88 -43.38 -1.88 4.92
CA LYS A 88 -42.71 -0.62 4.62
C LYS A 88 -41.28 -0.98 4.25
N ILE A 89 -41.09 -1.25 2.96
CA ILE A 89 -39.79 -1.14 2.33
C ILE A 89 -39.39 0.33 2.50
N VAL A 90 -38.60 0.62 3.54
CA VAL A 90 -37.85 1.87 3.61
C VAL A 90 -36.65 1.64 2.71
N GLU A 91 -36.79 2.00 1.43
CA GLU A 91 -35.65 2.30 0.58
C GLU A 91 -34.97 3.53 1.20
N GLU A 92 -34.05 3.30 2.12
CA GLU A 92 -33.06 4.31 2.46
C GLU A 92 -32.09 4.37 1.28
N GLN A 93 -32.41 5.22 0.30
CA GLN A 93 -31.50 5.56 -0.79
C GLN A 93 -30.22 6.12 -0.18
N LEU A 94 -29.18 5.29 -0.13
CA LEU A 94 -27.84 5.71 0.24
C LEU A 94 -27.30 6.60 -0.88
N HIS A 95 -27.55 7.90 -0.81
CA HIS A 95 -26.98 8.90 -1.70
C HIS A 95 -25.48 9.01 -1.40
N ILE A 96 -24.66 8.19 -2.04
CA ILE A 96 -23.22 8.43 -2.12
C ILE A 96 -23.02 9.46 -3.23
N GLU A 97 -22.97 10.72 -2.86
CA GLU A 97 -22.50 11.79 -3.74
C GLU A 97 -20.97 11.64 -3.85
N ILE A 98 -20.53 10.87 -4.84
CA ILE A 98 -19.12 10.89 -5.26
C ILE A 98 -18.93 12.22 -5.98
N ASN A 99 -18.46 13.23 -5.24
CA ASN A 99 -17.89 14.43 -5.85
C ASN A 99 -16.58 14.04 -6.53
N ASP A 100 -16.69 13.47 -7.73
CA ASP A 100 -15.61 13.44 -8.70
C ASP A 100 -15.43 14.87 -9.23
N GLU A 101 -14.83 15.73 -8.40
CA GLU A 101 -14.18 16.93 -8.90
C GLU A 101 -12.91 16.49 -9.63
N LEU A 102 -13.11 15.95 -10.84
CA LEU A 102 -12.09 15.70 -11.83
C LEU A 102 -11.53 17.06 -12.24
N ASP A 103 -10.38 17.37 -11.63
CA ASP A 103 -9.55 18.48 -12.02
C ASP A 103 -9.18 18.31 -13.50
N LYS A 104 -9.78 19.18 -14.33
CA LYS A 104 -9.59 19.21 -15.77
C LYS A 104 -8.16 19.66 -16.06
N LYS A 105 -7.33 18.75 -16.55
CA LYS A 105 -6.37 18.95 -17.66
C LYS A 105 -5.48 17.71 -17.82
N ASP A 106 -5.79 16.86 -18.78
CA ASP A 106 -5.16 16.89 -20.10
C ASP A 106 -5.70 15.73 -20.95
N GLU A 107 -5.95 16.04 -22.22
CA GLU A 107 -6.42 15.13 -23.26
C GLU A 107 -5.51 13.90 -23.39
N VAL A 108 -6.10 12.71 -23.58
CA VAL A 108 -5.89 11.82 -24.74
C VAL A 108 -6.65 10.51 -24.50
N GLU A 109 -7.84 10.47 -25.09
CA GLU A 109 -8.37 9.38 -25.93
C GLU A 109 -7.75 7.98 -25.78
N ASN A 110 -8.49 7.05 -25.17
CA ASN A 110 -8.68 5.75 -25.80
C ASN A 110 -9.93 5.02 -25.27
N LYS A 111 -10.82 4.77 -26.22
CA LYS A 111 -12.12 4.13 -26.09
C LYS A 111 -11.93 2.61 -26.12
N SER A 112 -12.24 1.93 -25.03
CA SER A 112 -12.57 0.50 -25.06
C SER A 112 -13.76 0.23 -24.15
N GLU A 113 -14.93 0.20 -24.77
CA GLU A 113 -16.18 -0.29 -24.22
C GLU A 113 -16.02 -1.76 -23.81
N ILE A 114 -16.21 -2.09 -22.54
CA ILE A 114 -16.46 -3.47 -22.11
C ILE A 114 -17.87 -3.50 -21.51
N LYS A 115 -18.82 -3.99 -22.31
CA LYS A 115 -20.14 -4.44 -21.85
C LYS A 115 -19.95 -5.71 -21.03
N ILE A 116 -20.37 -5.72 -19.77
CA ILE A 116 -20.52 -6.95 -18.99
C ILE A 116 -22.01 -7.17 -18.77
N GLU A 117 -22.51 -8.19 -19.46
CA GLU A 117 -23.88 -8.71 -19.38
C GLU A 117 -23.98 -9.60 -18.13
N ASN A 118 -24.94 -9.30 -17.26
CA ASN A 118 -25.26 -10.11 -16.09
C ASN A 118 -25.92 -11.42 -16.55
N ASN A 119 -25.30 -12.56 -16.29
CA ASN A 119 -26.00 -13.84 -16.34
C ASN A 119 -25.70 -14.64 -15.07
N GLU A 120 -26.70 -14.67 -14.20
CA GLU A 120 -26.73 -15.48 -12.99
C GLU A 120 -26.96 -16.95 -13.34
N ASN A 121 -26.14 -17.79 -12.70
CA ASN A 121 -26.43 -19.15 -12.21
C ASN A 121 -25.52 -20.26 -12.73
N LYS A 122 -25.01 -20.98 -11.73
CA LYS A 122 -24.73 -22.42 -11.68
C LYS A 122 -23.27 -22.84 -11.95
N LEU A 123 -22.52 -23.06 -10.86
CA LEU A 123 -21.91 -24.38 -10.58
C LEU A 123 -21.38 -24.46 -9.14
N ASN A 124 -21.99 -25.32 -8.33
CA ASN A 124 -21.45 -25.82 -7.07
C ASN A 124 -20.49 -27.00 -7.31
N ASN A 125 -19.59 -27.20 -6.34
CA ASN A 125 -18.74 -28.37 -6.03
C ASN A 125 -17.45 -28.57 -6.85
N GLU A 126 -16.28 -28.35 -6.22
CA GLU A 126 -15.58 -29.36 -5.41
C GLU A 126 -14.34 -28.78 -4.68
N LEU A 127 -14.12 -29.28 -3.47
CA LEU A 127 -13.02 -28.99 -2.53
C LEU A 127 -11.62 -29.26 -3.12
N LYS A 128 -10.64 -28.44 -2.74
CA LYS A 128 -9.43 -28.91 -2.02
C LYS A 128 -8.97 -27.86 -1.01
N ILE A 129 -9.41 -28.05 0.24
CA ILE A 129 -8.83 -27.42 1.42
C ILE A 129 -7.39 -27.94 1.53
N SER A 130 -6.41 -27.05 1.41
CA SER A 130 -5.06 -27.31 1.91
C SER A 130 -4.94 -26.59 3.24
N GLU A 131 -5.08 -27.35 4.31
CA GLU A 131 -4.76 -26.93 5.66
C GLU A 131 -3.26 -26.64 5.77
N ASN A 132 -2.89 -25.36 5.82
CA ASN A 132 -1.72 -24.88 6.56
C ASN A 132 -1.79 -23.36 6.82
N ILE A 133 -2.89 -22.88 7.40
CA ILE A 133 -2.85 -21.59 8.08
C ILE A 133 -2.14 -21.84 9.42
N LYS A 134 -0.81 -21.65 9.43
CA LYS A 134 -0.06 -21.46 10.66
C LYS A 134 -0.58 -20.19 11.31
N VAL A 135 -1.48 -20.35 12.28
CA VAL A 135 -1.83 -19.31 13.26
C VAL A 135 -0.51 -18.87 13.91
N GLY A 136 -0.03 -17.69 13.54
CA GLY A 136 1.31 -17.21 13.85
C GLY A 136 1.47 -16.92 15.34
N ASN A 137 2.50 -17.52 15.95
CA ASN A 137 2.95 -17.41 17.34
C ASN A 137 3.43 -15.98 17.74
N ASN A 138 2.77 -14.91 17.32
CA ASN A 138 3.32 -13.55 17.41
C ASN A 138 3.46 -13.05 18.86
N GLY A 139 2.53 -13.43 19.76
CA GLY A 139 2.62 -13.06 21.18
C GLY A 139 3.84 -13.68 21.89
N VAL A 140 4.19 -14.93 21.55
CA VAL A 140 5.30 -15.66 22.19
C VAL A 140 6.66 -15.06 21.82
N LYS A 141 6.78 -14.47 20.62
CA LYS A 141 8.03 -13.81 20.18
C LYS A 141 8.25 -12.48 20.92
N LEU A 142 7.19 -11.73 21.20
CA LEU A 142 7.28 -10.43 21.89
C LEU A 142 7.82 -10.58 23.32
N ASP A 143 7.25 -11.49 24.11
CA ASP A 143 7.68 -11.70 25.49
C ASP A 143 9.14 -12.17 25.58
N LYS A 144 9.56 -12.99 24.61
CA LYS A 144 10.94 -13.49 24.53
C LYS A 144 11.92 -12.36 24.20
N ILE A 145 11.58 -11.47 23.27
CA ILE A 145 12.39 -10.30 22.92
C ILE A 145 12.51 -9.35 24.12
N ASN A 146 11.40 -9.05 24.79
CA ASN A 146 11.39 -8.18 25.97
C ASN A 146 12.29 -8.74 27.09
N LYS A 147 12.25 -10.05 27.33
CA LYS A 147 13.12 -10.71 28.29
C LYS A 147 14.60 -10.56 27.92
N MET A 148 14.96 -10.82 26.66
CA MET A 148 16.34 -10.74 26.18
C MET A 148 16.89 -9.31 26.22
N ILE A 149 16.06 -8.30 25.91
CA ILE A 149 16.43 -6.88 26.04
C ILE A 149 16.72 -6.54 27.51
N ASN A 150 15.88 -7.02 28.44
CA ASN A 150 16.07 -6.81 29.88
C ASN A 150 17.30 -7.56 30.44
N GLU A 151 17.68 -8.68 29.83
CA GLU A 151 18.92 -9.41 30.12
C GLU A 151 20.17 -8.72 29.56
N GLY A 152 20.01 -7.62 28.81
CA GLY A 152 21.10 -6.81 28.27
C GLY A 152 21.71 -7.32 26.97
N MET A 153 21.03 -8.26 26.27
CA MET A 153 21.48 -8.71 24.96
C MET A 153 21.40 -7.59 23.92
N SER A 154 22.33 -7.64 22.96
CA SER A 154 22.33 -6.73 21.83
C SER A 154 21.23 -7.09 20.82
N VAL A 155 20.79 -6.09 20.05
CA VAL A 155 19.79 -6.26 18.98
C VAL A 155 20.23 -7.33 17.96
N ASP A 156 21.54 -7.43 17.73
CA ASP A 156 22.13 -8.37 16.78
C ASP A 156 22.06 -9.82 17.29
N GLU A 157 22.37 -10.04 18.56
CA GLU A 157 22.26 -11.37 19.20
C GLU A 157 20.81 -11.86 19.25
N ILE A 158 19.86 -10.95 19.54
CA ILE A 158 18.44 -11.28 19.59
C ILE A 158 17.91 -11.65 18.20
N ALA A 159 18.34 -10.92 17.17
CA ALA A 159 17.97 -11.19 15.78
C ALA A 159 18.46 -12.58 15.33
N GLU A 160 19.68 -12.96 15.72
CA GLU A 160 20.27 -14.26 15.40
C GLU A 160 19.60 -15.41 16.18
N GLU A 161 19.39 -15.24 17.49
CA GLU A 161 18.79 -16.25 18.37
C GLU A 161 17.32 -16.54 18.05
N LEU A 162 16.57 -15.52 17.60
CA LEU A 162 15.15 -15.64 17.27
C LEU A 162 14.88 -15.78 15.77
N ASN A 163 15.92 -15.72 14.94
CA ASN A 163 15.84 -15.75 13.48
C ASN A 163 14.79 -14.75 12.94
N ILE A 164 14.90 -13.51 13.41
CA ILE A 164 14.05 -12.37 13.06
C ILE A 164 14.91 -11.22 12.55
N GLY A 165 14.32 -10.32 11.76
CA GLY A 165 15.05 -9.19 11.21
C GLY A 165 15.49 -8.21 12.30
N LYS A 166 16.69 -7.62 12.18
CA LYS A 166 17.15 -6.55 13.08
C LYS A 166 16.14 -5.40 13.19
N GLY A 167 15.48 -5.07 12.07
CA GLY A 167 14.42 -4.07 12.01
C GLY A 167 13.20 -4.47 12.84
N GLU A 168 12.82 -5.74 12.87
CA GLU A 168 11.69 -6.24 13.67
C GLU A 168 12.00 -6.16 15.17
N VAL A 169 13.22 -6.52 15.58
CA VAL A 169 13.69 -6.38 16.97
C VAL A 169 13.66 -4.91 17.41
N LEU A 170 14.12 -4.00 16.55
CA LEU A 170 14.16 -2.57 16.84
C LEU A 170 12.75 -1.98 16.95
N LEU A 171 11.85 -2.37 16.04
CA LEU A 171 10.46 -1.93 16.04
C LEU A 171 9.71 -2.39 17.30
N ILE A 172 9.97 -3.63 17.74
CA ILE A 172 9.43 -4.17 18.99
C ILE A 172 9.98 -3.41 20.20
N LYS A 173 11.29 -3.16 20.23
CA LYS A 173 11.93 -2.37 21.28
C LYS A 173 11.32 -0.97 21.39
N GLU A 174 11.10 -0.28 20.27
CA GLU A 174 10.59 1.11 20.28
C GLU A 174 9.11 1.21 20.63
N LEU A 175 8.29 0.24 20.22
CA LEU A 175 6.83 0.30 20.37
C LEU A 175 6.30 -0.39 21.63
N TYR A 176 7.00 -1.42 22.11
CA TYR A 176 6.48 -2.29 23.19
C TYR A 176 7.35 -2.30 24.46
N VAL A 177 8.61 -1.87 24.40
CA VAL A 177 9.48 -1.73 25.58
C VAL A 177 9.60 -0.25 25.90
N LYS A 178 8.73 0.25 26.78
CA LYS A 178 8.75 1.63 27.23
C LYS A 178 9.50 1.80 28.54
#